data_AF-A0A086AXA1-F1
#
_entry.id   AF-A0A086AXA1-F1
#
_cell.length_a   1.000
_cell.length_b   1.000
_cell.length_c   1.000
_cell.angle_alpha   90.00
_cell.angle_beta   90.00
_cell.angle_gamma   90.00
#
_symmetry.space_group_name_H-M   'P 1'
#
loop_
_entity.id
_entity.type
_entity.pdbx_description
1 polymer ?
#
loop_
_entity_poly.entity_id
_entity_poly.type
_entity_poly.pdbx_seq_one_letter_code
_entity_poly.pdbx_strand_id
1 'polypeptide(L)'
;MGHKNNNLFEKFSDWATKFTGSSYAFIGAVLVVVIWAASGPVFHYSETWQLVINTGTTIITFLMVFLIQKAQNKDSKAIQIKLNELLAANEKASNRIVDIEDLTEKELDQLHCYYEKLADFAEEDDDIHTSHSIDAAKRNQNYKHDFFKHKHEEWLQKQQQKKES
;
A
#
# COMPACT_ATOMS: atom_id res chain seq x y z
N MET A 1 18.60 12.81 19.81
CA MET A 1 19.50 11.70 19.40
C MET A 1 18.65 10.52 19.00
N GLY A 2 18.79 9.97 17.78
CA GLY A 2 18.23 8.65 17.43
C GLY A 2 17.44 8.46 16.12
N HIS A 3 17.67 9.23 15.05
CA HIS A 3 16.99 9.02 13.74
C HIS A 3 17.87 8.30 12.70
N LYS A 4 18.62 7.25 13.09
CA LYS A 4 19.56 6.56 12.18
C LYS A 4 19.25 5.08 11.88
N ASN A 5 18.28 4.46 12.57
CA ASN A 5 18.08 3.00 12.50
C ASN A 5 16.96 2.55 11.53
N ASN A 6 15.99 3.40 11.21
CA ASN A 6 14.86 3.02 10.33
C ASN A 6 15.32 2.77 8.90
N ASN A 7 16.33 3.52 8.43
CA ASN A 7 16.78 3.46 7.05
C ASN A 7 17.59 2.20 6.73
N LEU A 8 18.26 1.58 7.71
CA LEU A 8 19.01 0.33 7.50
C LEU A 8 18.09 -0.88 7.47
N PHE A 9 17.14 -0.97 8.42
CA PHE A 9 16.13 -2.02 8.41
C PHE A 9 15.23 -1.92 7.19
N GLU A 10 14.82 -0.71 6.79
CA GLU A 10 14.02 -0.52 5.57
C GLU A 10 14.79 -0.88 4.30
N LYS A 11 16.07 -0.48 4.18
CA LYS A 11 16.89 -0.90 3.04
C LYS A 11 17.15 -2.40 3.00
N PHE A 12 17.37 -3.02 4.16
CA PHE A 12 17.55 -4.46 4.25
C PHE A 12 16.26 -5.20 3.88
N SER A 13 15.10 -4.77 4.39
CA SER A 13 13.80 -5.36 4.06
C SER A 13 13.45 -5.19 2.58
N ASP A 14 13.63 -3.98 2.02
CA ASP A 14 13.38 -3.73 0.60
C ASP A 14 14.33 -4.55 -0.30
N TRP A 15 15.60 -4.70 0.10
CA TRP A 15 16.57 -5.54 -0.61
C TRP A 15 16.22 -7.02 -0.48
N ALA A 16 15.90 -7.50 0.72
CA ALA A 16 15.55 -8.89 0.99
C ALA A 16 14.27 -9.30 0.25
N THR A 17 13.22 -8.47 0.25
CA THR A 17 11.98 -8.74 -0.48
C THR A 17 12.23 -8.76 -2.00
N LYS A 18 13.03 -7.83 -2.54
CA LYS A 18 13.41 -7.85 -3.96
C LYS A 18 14.27 -9.04 -4.33
N PHE A 19 15.21 -9.43 -3.46
CA PHE A 19 16.08 -10.56 -3.69
C PHE A 19 15.29 -11.86 -3.68
N THR A 20 14.50 -12.12 -2.63
CA THR A 20 13.67 -13.32 -2.51
C THR A 20 12.59 -13.42 -3.60
N GLY A 21 12.11 -12.29 -4.12
CA GLY A 21 11.17 -12.27 -5.25
C GLY A 21 11.79 -12.47 -6.63
N SER A 22 13.13 -12.50 -6.75
CA SER A 22 13.84 -12.62 -8.03
C SER A 22 14.01 -14.07 -8.48
N SER A 23 13.92 -14.32 -9.80
CA SER A 23 14.11 -15.65 -10.40
C SER A 23 15.47 -16.27 -10.05
N TYR A 24 16.51 -15.45 -9.87
CA TYR A 24 17.84 -15.94 -9.47
C TYR A 24 17.88 -16.49 -8.04
N ALA A 25 17.13 -15.89 -7.11
CA ALA A 25 17.07 -16.39 -5.74
C ALA A 25 16.31 -17.72 -5.66
N PHE A 26 15.28 -17.90 -6.48
CA PHE A 26 14.58 -19.18 -6.59
C PHE A 26 15.50 -20.29 -7.08
N ILE A 27 16.27 -20.05 -8.14
CA ILE A 27 17.25 -21.02 -8.66
C ILE A 27 18.30 -21.34 -7.59
N GLY A 28 18.82 -20.32 -6.89
CA GLY A 28 19.75 -20.52 -5.79
C GLY A 28 19.17 -21.36 -4.64
N ALA A 29 17.93 -21.10 -4.24
CA ALA A 29 17.24 -21.86 -3.20
C ALA A 29 17.04 -23.33 -3.60
N VAL A 30 16.64 -23.58 -4.86
CA VAL A 30 16.50 -24.95 -5.39
C VAL A 30 17.84 -25.67 -5.38
N LEU A 31 18.93 -25.02 -5.79
CA LEU A 31 20.27 -25.61 -5.74
C LEU A 31 20.69 -25.97 -4.31
N VAL A 32 20.42 -25.11 -3.34
CA VAL A 32 20.69 -25.40 -1.93
C VAL A 32 19.92 -26.64 -1.45
N VAL A 33 18.63 -26.75 -1.80
CA VAL A 33 17.81 -27.93 -1.47
C VAL A 33 18.35 -29.19 -2.13
N VAL A 34 18.79 -29.13 -3.39
CA VAL A 34 19.37 -30.26 -4.12
C VAL A 34 20.70 -30.70 -3.49
N ILE A 35 21.59 -29.76 -3.14
CA ILE A 35 22.86 -30.06 -2.47
C ILE A 35 22.59 -30.69 -1.10
N TRP A 36 21.64 -30.14 -0.34
CA TRP A 36 21.24 -30.71 0.94
C TRP A 36 20.70 -32.14 0.76
N ALA A 37 19.79 -32.38 -0.18
CA ALA A 37 19.27 -33.72 -0.48
C ALA A 37 20.37 -34.71 -0.87
N ALA A 38 21.33 -34.27 -1.69
CA ALA A 38 22.49 -35.06 -2.10
C ALA A 38 23.46 -35.37 -0.95
N SER A 39 23.49 -34.55 0.11
CA SER A 39 24.25 -34.84 1.33
C SER A 39 23.58 -35.90 2.22
N GLY A 40 22.28 -36.17 2.05
CA GLY A 40 21.50 -37.13 2.83
C GLY A 40 22.08 -38.55 2.93
N PRO A 41 22.52 -39.17 1.82
CA PRO A 41 23.16 -40.48 1.83
C PRO A 41 24.45 -40.56 2.66
N VAL A 42 25.24 -39.48 2.72
CA VAL A 42 26.47 -39.40 3.53
C VAL A 42 26.15 -39.38 5.02
N PHE A 43 25.03 -38.74 5.40
CA PHE A 43 24.57 -38.64 6.78
C PHE A 43 23.51 -39.71 7.16
N HIS A 44 23.34 -40.74 6.33
CA HIS A 44 22.35 -41.81 6.51
C HIS A 44 20.92 -41.30 6.80
N TYR A 45 20.54 -40.14 6.25
CA TYR A 45 19.25 -39.49 6.51
C TYR A 45 18.93 -39.33 8.02
N SER A 46 19.96 -39.10 8.84
CA SER A 46 19.84 -38.97 10.29
C SER A 46 18.85 -37.91 10.75
N GLU A 47 18.33 -38.08 11.96
CA GLU A 47 17.45 -37.10 12.62
C GLU A 47 18.08 -35.70 12.70
N THR A 48 19.40 -35.61 12.93
CA THR A 48 20.11 -34.33 12.96
C THR A 48 20.15 -33.67 11.58
N TRP A 49 20.31 -34.45 10.51
CA TRP A 49 20.32 -33.94 9.13
C TRP A 49 18.95 -33.35 8.73
N GLN A 50 17.85 -34.00 9.13
CA GLN A 50 16.49 -33.48 8.94
C GLN A 50 16.20 -32.26 9.82
N LEU A 51 16.65 -32.29 11.08
CA LEU A 51 16.45 -31.21 12.04
C LEU A 51 17.10 -29.90 11.54
N VAL A 52 18.31 -29.97 10.96
CA VAL A 52 19.01 -28.78 10.46
C VAL A 52 18.20 -28.03 9.41
N ILE A 53 17.60 -28.72 8.41
CA ILE A 53 16.80 -28.02 7.39
C ILE A 53 15.47 -27.53 7.94
N ASN A 54 14.82 -28.31 8.79
CA ASN A 54 13.51 -27.96 9.36
C ASN A 54 13.63 -26.76 10.29
N THR A 55 14.62 -26.76 11.18
CA THR A 55 14.90 -25.63 12.07
C THR A 55 15.35 -24.41 11.27
N GLY A 56 16.25 -24.57 10.29
CA GLY A 56 16.73 -23.46 9.46
C GLY A 56 15.60 -22.80 8.67
N THR A 57 14.78 -23.59 8.00
CA THR A 57 13.64 -23.09 7.21
C THR A 57 12.60 -22.42 8.10
N THR A 58 12.35 -22.93 9.30
CA THR A 58 11.42 -22.32 10.26
C THR A 58 11.90 -20.92 10.68
N ILE A 59 13.18 -20.77 11.01
CA ILE A 59 13.76 -19.46 11.37
C ILE A 59 13.67 -18.49 10.20
N ILE A 60 14.07 -18.94 9.00
CA ILE A 60 13.99 -18.11 7.77
C ILE A 60 12.55 -17.69 7.51
N THR A 61 11.60 -18.62 7.62
CA THR A 61 10.18 -18.35 7.40
C THR A 61 9.64 -17.35 8.42
N PHE A 62 9.97 -17.52 9.70
CA PHE A 62 9.58 -16.58 10.76
C PHE A 62 10.10 -15.17 10.46
N LEU A 63 11.38 -15.04 10.08
CA LEU A 63 11.95 -13.76 9.67
C LEU A 63 11.27 -13.21 8.41
N MET A 64 10.99 -14.06 7.42
CA MET A 64 10.34 -13.69 6.16
C MET A 64 8.94 -13.12 6.39
N VAL A 65 8.17 -13.65 7.34
CA VAL A 65 6.84 -13.11 7.70
C VAL A 65 6.96 -11.65 8.14
N PHE A 66 7.93 -11.29 8.99
CA PHE A 66 8.13 -9.90 9.40
C PHE A 66 8.61 -9.01 8.24
N LEU A 67 9.48 -9.52 7.37
CA LEU A 67 9.95 -8.79 6.20
C LEU A 67 8.81 -8.50 5.22
N ILE A 68 7.97 -9.50 4.95
CA ILE A 68 6.77 -9.36 4.11
C ILE A 68 5.81 -8.35 4.75
N GLN A 69 5.52 -8.47 6.04
CA GLN A 69 4.64 -7.53 6.75
C GLN A 69 5.17 -6.08 6.67
N LYS A 70 6.48 -5.87 6.80
CA LYS A 70 7.09 -4.54 6.67
C LYS A 70 6.97 -3.99 5.25
N ALA A 71 7.24 -4.82 4.23
CA ALA A 71 7.11 -4.43 2.83
C ALA A 71 5.64 -4.10 2.49
N GLN A 72 4.71 -4.96 2.89
CA GLN A 72 3.27 -4.77 2.70
C GLN A 72 2.77 -3.50 3.40
N ASN A 73 3.19 -3.23 4.63
CA ASN A 73 2.77 -2.02 5.36
C ASN A 73 3.20 -0.72 4.64
N LYS A 74 4.36 -0.72 3.97
CA LYS A 74 4.82 0.43 3.18
C LYS A 74 4.01 0.59 1.90
N ASP A 75 3.74 -0.51 1.20
CA ASP A 75 2.99 -0.51 -0.04
C ASP A 75 1.51 -0.11 0.18
N SER A 76 0.88 -0.62 1.25
CA SER A 76 -0.48 -0.23 1.63
C SER A 76 -0.61 1.28 1.86
N LYS A 77 0.33 1.88 2.61
CA LYS A 77 0.35 3.34 2.83
C LYS A 77 0.53 4.12 1.53
N ALA A 78 1.38 3.64 0.62
CA ALA A 78 1.57 4.29 -0.66
C ALA A 78 0.29 4.24 -1.52
N ILE A 79 -0.47 3.14 -1.47
CA ILE A 79 -1.77 3.02 -2.13
C ILE A 79 -2.77 3.99 -1.53
N GLN A 80 -2.86 4.05 -0.19
CA GLN A 80 -3.75 4.98 0.53
C GLN A 80 -3.49 6.44 0.14
N ILE A 81 -2.22 6.88 0.16
CA ILE A 81 -1.85 8.24 -0.24
C ILE A 81 -2.25 8.54 -1.70
N LYS A 82 -2.01 7.60 -2.62
CA LYS A 82 -2.40 7.76 -4.04
C LYS A 82 -3.92 7.85 -4.20
N LEU A 83 -4.68 7.05 -3.46
CA LEU A 83 -6.14 7.08 -3.49
C LEU A 83 -6.68 8.38 -2.89
N ASN A 84 -6.12 8.82 -1.76
CA ASN A 84 -6.44 10.10 -1.13
C ASN A 84 -6.21 11.28 -2.07
N GLU A 85 -5.10 11.28 -2.82
CA GLU A 85 -4.84 12.30 -3.84
C GLU A 85 -5.89 12.26 -4.97
N LEU A 86 -6.25 11.08 -5.47
CA LEU A 86 -7.30 10.93 -6.50
C LEU A 86 -8.69 11.36 -6.02
N LEU A 87 -9.03 11.06 -4.75
CA LEU A 87 -10.28 11.46 -4.12
C LEU A 87 -10.32 12.97 -3.87
N ALA A 88 -9.25 13.55 -3.34
CA ALA A 88 -9.11 14.99 -3.19
C ALA A 88 -9.15 15.70 -4.56
N ALA A 89 -8.70 15.03 -5.63
CA ALA A 89 -8.81 15.50 -6.99
C ALA A 89 -10.21 15.32 -7.63
N ASN A 90 -11.16 14.73 -6.92
CA ASN A 90 -12.53 14.59 -7.39
C ASN A 90 -13.46 15.52 -6.59
N GLU A 91 -13.82 16.67 -7.16
CA GLU A 91 -14.74 17.63 -6.52
C GLU A 91 -16.12 17.08 -6.12
N LYS A 92 -16.57 15.98 -6.75
CA LYS A 92 -17.84 15.34 -6.37
C LYS A 92 -17.64 14.28 -5.28
N ALA A 93 -16.40 13.86 -5.02
CA ALA A 93 -16.09 12.94 -3.93
C ALA A 93 -16.05 13.73 -2.63
N SER A 94 -16.67 13.18 -1.59
CA SER A 94 -16.64 13.81 -0.27
C SER A 94 -15.22 13.73 0.29
N ASN A 95 -14.62 14.88 0.63
CA ASN A 95 -13.36 14.95 1.38
C ASN A 95 -13.40 14.16 2.70
N ARG A 96 -14.58 13.75 3.17
CA ARG A 96 -14.77 12.93 4.37
C ARG A 96 -14.34 11.47 4.20
N ILE A 97 -14.09 11.00 2.97
CA ILE A 97 -13.46 9.69 2.69
C ILE A 97 -11.93 9.82 2.65
N VAL A 98 -11.39 11.01 2.40
CA VAL A 98 -9.95 11.22 2.45
C VAL A 98 -9.50 10.96 3.88
N ASP A 99 -8.50 10.09 4.02
CA ASP A 99 -7.95 9.68 5.33
C ASP A 99 -8.90 8.83 6.19
N ILE A 100 -9.75 8.02 5.56
CA ILE A 100 -10.71 7.13 6.25
C ILE A 100 -10.03 6.13 7.22
N GLU A 101 -8.76 5.80 6.99
CA GLU A 101 -7.97 4.89 7.82
C GLU A 101 -7.63 5.43 9.21
N ASP A 102 -7.65 6.75 9.39
CA ASP A 102 -7.32 7.41 10.65
C ASP A 102 -8.57 7.72 11.50
N LEU A 103 -9.77 7.43 10.99
CA LEU A 103 -11.03 7.59 11.71
C LEU A 103 -11.15 6.59 12.86
N THR A 104 -11.80 7.01 13.95
CA THR A 104 -12.20 6.08 15.00
C THR A 104 -13.32 5.17 14.53
N GLU A 105 -13.46 3.99 15.14
CA GLU A 105 -14.49 3.00 14.79
C GLU A 105 -15.92 3.60 14.81
N LYS A 106 -16.20 4.49 15.79
CA LYS A 106 -17.49 5.20 15.88
C LYS A 106 -17.72 6.18 14.73
N GLU A 107 -16.67 6.85 14.26
CA GLU A 107 -16.75 7.77 13.12
C GLU A 107 -16.91 7.00 11.81
N LEU A 108 -16.27 5.83 11.70
CA LEU A 108 -16.41 4.94 10.56
C LEU A 108 -17.85 4.40 10.44
N ASP A 109 -18.46 3.98 11.56
CA ASP A 109 -19.87 3.56 11.61
C ASP A 109 -20.84 4.67 11.20
N GLN A 110 -20.59 5.90 11.68
CA GLN A 110 -21.39 7.07 11.29
C GLN A 110 -21.28 7.36 9.79
N LEU A 111 -20.07 7.25 9.24
CA LEU A 111 -19.83 7.43 7.81
C LEU A 111 -20.51 6.34 6.97
N HIS A 112 -20.47 5.09 7.44
CA HIS A 112 -21.16 3.96 6.81
C HIS A 112 -22.67 4.20 6.74
N CYS A 113 -23.31 4.55 7.86
CA CYS A 113 -24.75 4.83 7.91
C CYS A 113 -25.16 6.03 7.04
N TYR A 114 -24.28 7.03 6.90
CA TYR A 114 -24.52 8.16 5.99
C TYR A 114 -24.54 7.72 4.52
N TYR A 115 -23.59 6.89 4.09
CA TYR A 115 -23.51 6.41 2.70
C TYR A 115 -24.59 5.39 2.37
N GLU A 116 -25.00 4.57 3.34
CA GLU A 116 -26.15 3.67 3.22
C GLU A 116 -27.42 4.48 2.89
N LYS A 117 -27.72 5.51 3.68
CA LYS A 117 -28.86 6.40 3.40
C LYS A 117 -28.74 7.15 2.08
N LEU A 118 -27.53 7.55 1.69
CA LEU A 118 -27.31 8.21 0.40
C LEU A 118 -27.59 7.27 -0.77
N ALA A 119 -27.25 5.99 -0.64
CA ALA A 119 -27.57 4.97 -1.64
C ALA A 119 -29.08 4.74 -1.73
N ASP A 120 -29.78 4.65 -0.59
CA ASP A 120 -31.25 4.55 -0.55
C ASP A 120 -31.92 5.72 -1.28
N PHE A 121 -31.47 6.95 -1.03
CA PHE A 121 -32.00 8.13 -1.72
C PHE A 121 -31.70 8.13 -3.23
N ALA A 122 -30.52 7.66 -3.65
CA ALA A 122 -30.17 7.57 -5.06
C ALA A 122 -30.98 6.52 -5.82
N GLU A 123 -31.41 5.45 -5.15
CA GLU A 123 -32.33 4.44 -5.70
C GLU A 123 -33.75 5.00 -5.85
N GLU A 124 -34.13 5.97 -5.00
CA GLU A 124 -35.43 6.65 -5.05
C GLU A 124 -35.48 7.79 -6.11
N ASP A 125 -34.32 8.35 -6.50
CA ASP A 125 -34.15 9.54 -7.36
C ASP A 125 -33.99 9.25 -8.88
N ASP A 126 -34.30 8.05 -9.38
CA ASP A 126 -34.12 7.63 -10.79
C ASP A 126 -35.12 8.29 -11.78
N ASP A 127 -35.36 9.60 -11.66
CA ASP A 127 -36.04 10.45 -12.65
C ASP A 127 -35.08 10.84 -13.78
N ILE A 128 -35.18 10.06 -14.86
CA ILE A 128 -34.47 10.15 -16.16
C ILE A 128 -34.57 11.50 -16.92
N HIS A 129 -35.21 12.54 -16.38
CA HIS A 129 -35.43 13.82 -17.09
C HIS A 129 -34.41 14.94 -16.86
N THR A 130 -33.40 14.78 -15.99
CA THR A 130 -32.39 15.83 -15.74
C THR A 130 -31.09 15.64 -16.55
N SER A 131 -31.16 15.92 -17.85
CA SER A 131 -29.96 15.95 -18.71
C SER A 131 -29.13 17.21 -18.42
N HIS A 132 -27.97 17.04 -17.77
CA HIS A 132 -26.99 18.11 -17.61
C HIS A 132 -26.46 18.53 -19.00
N SER A 133 -26.67 19.80 -19.39
CA SER A 133 -26.22 20.30 -20.69
C SER A 133 -24.70 20.18 -20.87
N ILE A 134 -24.25 19.95 -22.10
CA ILE A 134 -22.82 19.82 -22.46
C ILE A 134 -22.00 21.04 -22.00
N ASP A 135 -22.60 22.23 -21.99
CA ASP A 135 -21.96 23.46 -21.48
C ASP A 135 -21.72 23.43 -19.97
N ALA A 136 -22.61 22.80 -19.20
CA ALA A 136 -22.40 22.60 -17.77
C ALA A 136 -21.25 21.63 -17.50
N ALA A 137 -21.15 20.54 -18.27
CA ALA A 137 -20.04 19.60 -18.18
C ALA A 137 -18.69 20.27 -18.51
N LYS A 138 -18.66 21.12 -19.55
CA LYS A 138 -17.44 21.83 -19.98
C LYS A 138 -16.97 22.90 -19.00
N ARG A 139 -17.89 23.67 -18.39
CA ARG A 139 -17.56 24.61 -17.32
C ARG A 139 -16.98 23.91 -16.09
N ASN A 140 -17.55 22.76 -15.72
CA ASN A 140 -17.08 21.98 -14.59
C ASN A 140 -15.67 21.42 -14.85
N GLN A 141 -15.36 21.01 -16.09
CA GLN A 141 -14.00 20.57 -16.44
C GLN A 141 -12.96 21.70 -16.43
N ASN A 142 -13.31 22.89 -16.93
CA ASN A 142 -12.38 24.03 -16.93
C ASN A 142 -12.08 24.51 -15.51
N TYR A 143 -13.09 24.63 -14.66
CA TYR A 143 -12.91 24.98 -13.25
C TYR A 143 -11.99 24.00 -12.53
N LYS A 144 -12.17 22.69 -12.78
CA LYS A 144 -11.28 21.64 -12.26
C LYS A 144 -9.83 21.85 -12.69
N HIS A 145 -9.57 22.10 -13.97
CA HIS A 145 -8.21 22.27 -14.46
C HIS A 145 -7.48 23.43 -13.75
N ASP A 146 -8.16 24.56 -13.59
CA ASP A 146 -7.58 25.76 -12.96
C ASP A 146 -7.38 25.58 -11.45
N PHE A 147 -8.34 24.93 -10.78
CA PHE A 147 -8.22 24.59 -9.36
C PHE A 147 -7.03 23.66 -9.09
N PHE A 148 -6.82 22.62 -9.91
CA PHE A 148 -5.70 21.69 -9.75
C PHE A 148 -4.35 22.34 -9.95
N LYS A 149 -4.25 23.24 -10.93
CA LYS A 149 -3.03 23.98 -11.19
C LYS A 149 -2.62 24.80 -9.97
N HIS A 150 -3.56 25.54 -9.37
CA HIS A 150 -3.28 26.34 -8.19
C HIS A 150 -2.94 25.51 -6.95
N LYS A 151 -3.66 24.41 -6.69
CA LYS A 151 -3.33 23.53 -5.55
C LYS A 151 -1.96 22.87 -5.68
N HIS A 152 -1.58 22.48 -6.89
CA HIS A 152 -0.27 21.92 -7.16
C HIS A 152 0.84 22.97 -6.95
N GLU A 153 0.62 24.20 -7.40
CA GLU A 153 1.53 25.33 -7.16
C GLU A 153 1.71 25.62 -5.66
N GLU A 154 0.62 25.66 -4.88
CA GLU A 154 0.66 25.83 -3.41
C GLU A 154 1.43 24.69 -2.72
N TRP A 155 1.23 23.46 -3.17
CA TRP A 155 1.92 22.30 -2.61
C TRP A 155 3.43 22.36 -2.87
N LEU A 156 3.84 22.72 -4.09
CA LEU A 156 5.26 22.90 -4.44
C LEU A 156 5.93 23.97 -3.57
N GLN A 157 5.24 25.08 -3.34
CA GLN A 157 5.74 26.16 -2.47
C GLN A 157 5.94 25.69 -1.03
N LYS A 158 4.97 24.95 -0.47
CA LYS A 158 5.10 24.39 0.88
C LYS A 158 6.27 23.40 1.00
N GLN A 159 6.53 22.61 -0.03
CA GLN A 159 7.66 21.68 -0.05
C GLN A 159 9.01 22.40 -0.18
N GLN A 160 9.07 23.52 -0.90
CA GLN A 160 10.27 24.35 -0.98
C GLN A 160 10.57 25.06 0.34
N GLN A 161 9.58 25.68 0.98
CA GLN A 161 9.77 26.30 2.31
C GLN A 161 10.23 25.30 3.37
N LYS A 162 9.74 24.06 3.31
CA LYS A 162 10.15 22.99 4.22
C LYS A 162 11.56 22.45 3.96
N LYS A 163 12.16 22.73 2.79
CA LYS A 163 13.56 22.40 2.47
C LYS A 163 14.53 23.52 2.83
N GLU A 164 14.05 24.76 2.94
CA GLU A 164 14.86 25.95 3.27
C GLU A 164 14.89 26.28 4.77
N SER A 165 14.00 25.69 5.57
CA SER A 165 14.03 25.69 7.06
C SER A 165 14.69 24.43 7.61
#